data_AF-A0A6B1H5I0-F1
#
_entry.id   AF-A0A6B1H5I0-F1
#
_cell.length_a   1.000
_cell.length_b   1.000
_cell.length_c   1.000
_cell.angle_alpha   90.00
_cell.angle_beta   90.00
_cell.angle_gamma   90.00
#
_symmetry.space_group_name_H-M   'P 1'
#
loop_
_entity.id
_entity.type
_entity.pdbx_description
1 polymer ?
#
loop_
_entity_poly.entity_id
_entity_poly.type
_entity_poly.pdbx_seq_one_letter_code
_entity_poly.pdbx_strand_id
1 'polypeptide(L)'
;MGAILDYVGAQGRSPVRIDDRFLFDEYKPPYAGDLDICRRLFADRSIEVPGDATAHARWPGGAVDCRFLDFEALKPFVERFFTPSDEVCRAIRLLEGKYGLTDYGSLCAVYYRGTDKRGETELPPFRDVLEKAREIAQQSPWLRFLVQSDDAGFLAAAETFLPDAVTFTDENLPRGTAQRFQHALWLLSTVVIMSRCRYLVCTSSNVSIWMVLYRGHTSGVVQYLKQRRRVRRSTMPEDPGDDGDYWIHGEDEIPAKRQ
;
A
#
# COMPACT_ATOMS: atom_id res chain seq x y z
N MET A 1 5.73 12.23 2.16
CA MET A 1 5.39 12.68 0.80
C MET A 1 4.86 14.11 0.78
N GLY A 2 3.72 14.43 1.40
CA GLY A 2 3.16 15.80 1.38
C GLY A 2 4.16 16.93 1.67
N ALA A 3 4.89 16.85 2.80
CA ALA A 3 5.91 17.85 3.14
C ALA A 3 7.06 17.97 2.12
N ILE A 4 7.38 16.91 1.39
CA ILE A 4 8.39 16.95 0.32
C ILE A 4 7.82 17.73 -0.87
N LEU A 5 6.57 17.46 -1.26
CA LEU A 5 5.90 18.18 -2.34
C LEU A 5 5.79 19.67 -2.01
N ASP A 6 5.38 20.02 -0.79
CA ASP A 6 5.29 21.40 -0.33
C ASP A 6 6.65 22.11 -0.40
N TYR A 7 7.72 21.43 0.04
CA TYR A 7 9.09 21.96 -0.04
C TYR A 7 9.52 22.19 -1.49
N VAL A 8 9.36 21.20 -2.37
CA VAL A 8 9.78 21.32 -3.78
C VAL A 8 8.97 22.40 -4.49
N GLY A 9 7.67 22.51 -4.21
CA GLY A 9 6.83 23.56 -4.79
C GLY A 9 7.25 24.97 -4.32
N ALA A 10 7.65 25.11 -3.06
CA ALA A 10 8.12 26.37 -2.51
C ALA A 10 9.54 26.75 -2.96
N GLN A 11 10.42 25.76 -3.19
CA GLN A 11 11.85 25.98 -3.44
C GLN A 11 12.27 25.75 -4.90
N GLY A 12 11.40 25.18 -5.73
CA GLY A 12 11.68 24.82 -7.13
C GLY A 12 12.73 23.71 -7.29
N ARG A 13 13.12 23.02 -6.22
CA ARG A 13 14.15 21.98 -6.22
C ARG A 13 13.95 20.97 -5.10
N SER A 14 14.49 19.77 -5.31
CA SER A 14 14.50 18.69 -4.30
C SER A 14 15.27 19.06 -3.04
N PRO A 15 14.81 18.63 -1.84
CA PRO A 15 15.63 18.73 -0.63
C PRO A 15 16.88 17.85 -0.77
N VAL A 16 18.04 18.39 -0.39
CA VAL A 16 19.31 17.64 -0.38
C VAL A 16 19.31 16.57 0.71
N ARG A 17 18.66 16.86 1.84
CA ARG A 17 18.46 15.96 2.97
C ARG A 17 17.06 16.14 3.52
N ILE A 18 16.46 15.04 3.95
CA ILE A 18 15.23 15.04 4.74
C ILE A 18 15.64 14.86 6.19
N ASP A 19 15.11 15.72 7.07
CA ASP A 19 15.18 15.48 8.50
C ASP A 19 14.11 14.45 8.87
N ASP A 20 14.55 13.22 9.13
CA ASP A 20 13.70 12.07 9.40
C ASP A 20 13.74 11.63 10.87
N ARG A 21 14.30 12.47 11.74
CA ARG A 21 14.40 12.20 13.18
C ARG A 21 13.07 11.93 13.86
N PHE A 22 11.96 12.39 13.29
CA PHE A 22 10.60 12.16 13.79
C PHE A 22 9.74 11.30 12.84
N LEU A 23 10.32 10.83 11.73
CA LEU A 23 9.63 9.92 10.83
C LEU A 23 9.75 8.49 11.34
N PHE A 24 8.66 7.73 11.22
CA PHE A 24 8.61 6.31 11.58
C PHE A 24 8.96 6.02 13.06
N ASP A 25 8.67 6.95 13.96
CA ASP A 25 8.99 6.83 15.39
C ASP A 25 8.39 5.58 16.04
N GLU A 26 7.19 5.17 15.60
CA GLU A 26 6.54 3.93 16.03
C GLU A 26 7.35 2.67 15.69
N TYR A 27 8.20 2.77 14.67
CA TYR A 27 9.07 1.69 14.20
C TYR A 27 10.50 1.79 14.74
N LYS A 28 10.83 2.86 15.48
CA LYS A 28 12.13 2.99 16.14
C LYS A 28 12.16 2.15 17.42
N PRO A 29 13.27 1.42 17.69
CA PRO A 29 13.46 0.79 18.99
C PRO A 29 13.39 1.85 20.11
N PRO A 30 12.84 1.55 21.30
CA PRO A 30 12.69 2.51 22.40
C PRO A 30 13.99 3.19 22.84
N TYR A 31 15.12 2.51 22.63
CA TYR A 31 16.45 2.96 23.02
C TYR A 31 17.21 3.64 21.87
N ALA A 32 16.57 3.82 20.72
CA ALA A 32 17.25 4.24 19.50
C ALA A 32 17.50 5.76 19.44
N GLY A 33 16.87 6.57 20.31
CA GLY A 33 17.01 8.02 20.28
C GLY A 33 16.75 8.58 18.87
N ASP A 34 17.70 9.34 18.34
CA ASP A 34 17.67 9.95 17.01
C ASP A 34 18.12 8.99 15.87
N LEU A 35 18.05 7.67 16.07
CA LEU A 35 18.44 6.70 15.04
C LEU A 35 17.62 6.91 13.76
N ASP A 36 18.31 7.32 12.70
CA ASP A 36 17.80 7.35 11.34
C ASP A 36 17.62 5.90 10.85
N ILE A 37 16.36 5.45 10.84
CA ILE A 37 15.97 4.16 10.25
C ILE A 37 15.56 4.31 8.78
N CYS A 38 15.35 5.53 8.28
CA CYS A 38 14.94 5.80 6.91
C CYS A 38 15.98 5.32 5.92
N ARG A 39 17.27 5.58 6.16
CA ARG A 39 18.35 5.08 5.28
C ARG A 39 18.46 3.56 5.22
N ARG A 40 17.93 2.88 6.23
CA ARG A 40 17.85 1.42 6.23
C ARG A 40 16.60 0.89 5.52
N LEU A 41 15.56 1.71 5.39
CA LEU A 41 14.34 1.36 4.66
C LEU A 41 14.39 1.79 3.19
N PHE A 42 15.01 2.95 2.91
CA PHE A 42 15.03 3.58 1.59
C PHE A 42 16.47 3.88 1.16
N ALA A 43 16.75 3.65 -0.13
CA ALA A 43 18.02 3.91 -0.76
C ALA A 43 18.24 5.41 -1.02
N ASP A 44 19.48 5.85 -0.93
CA ASP A 44 19.87 7.21 -1.30
C ASP A 44 19.91 7.35 -2.83
N ARG A 45 18.81 7.87 -3.36
CA ARG A 45 18.61 8.49 -4.67
C ARG A 45 19.64 9.54 -5.05
N SER A 46 20.22 9.58 -6.25
CA SER A 46 20.79 10.82 -6.82
C SER A 46 19.94 11.38 -7.95
N ILE A 47 18.62 11.18 -7.89
CA ILE A 47 17.65 11.65 -8.87
C ILE A 47 17.26 13.08 -8.53
N GLU A 48 17.35 14.01 -9.47
CA GLU A 48 16.76 15.34 -9.27
C GLU A 48 15.27 15.27 -9.60
N VAL A 49 14.43 15.75 -8.68
CA VAL A 49 13.01 15.97 -8.97
C VAL A 49 12.86 17.38 -9.52
N PRO A 50 12.37 17.54 -10.77
CA PRO A 50 12.11 18.84 -11.37
C PRO A 50 11.15 19.68 -10.52
N GLY A 51 11.36 21.00 -10.45
CA GLY A 51 10.51 21.90 -9.67
C GLY A 51 9.05 21.94 -10.14
N ASP A 52 8.84 21.79 -11.46
CA ASP A 52 7.53 21.73 -12.10
C ASP A 52 6.79 20.40 -11.89
N ALA A 53 7.49 19.34 -11.46
CA ALA A 53 6.86 18.06 -11.09
C ALA A 53 5.83 18.21 -9.95
N THR A 54 5.87 19.31 -9.20
CA THR A 54 4.90 19.62 -8.13
C THR A 54 3.60 20.25 -8.61
N ALA A 55 3.53 20.75 -9.85
CA ALA A 55 2.34 21.47 -10.35
C ALA A 55 1.08 20.58 -10.32
N HIS A 56 1.27 19.26 -10.45
CA HIS A 56 0.19 18.27 -10.48
C HIS A 56 0.28 17.22 -9.37
N ALA A 57 1.45 17.04 -8.75
CA ALA A 57 1.62 16.09 -7.65
C ALA A 57 0.89 16.55 -6.39
N ARG A 58 -0.25 15.90 -6.08
CA ARG A 58 -0.98 16.10 -4.82
C ARG A 58 -0.87 14.86 -3.98
N TRP A 59 -0.42 15.01 -2.73
CA TRP A 59 -0.50 13.94 -1.74
C TRP A 59 -1.86 14.01 -1.05
N PRO A 60 -2.74 13.02 -1.26
CA PRO A 60 -4.12 13.18 -0.85
C PRO A 60 -4.37 12.84 0.64
N GLY A 61 -3.38 12.28 1.34
CA GLY A 61 -3.38 12.08 2.80
C GLY A 61 -4.56 11.27 3.34
N GLY A 62 -4.42 9.95 3.47
CA GLY A 62 -5.42 9.09 4.12
C GLY A 62 -6.17 8.18 3.15
N ALA A 63 -7.48 7.96 3.38
CA ALA A 63 -8.31 7.06 2.59
C ALA A 63 -8.77 7.70 1.27
N VAL A 64 -8.14 7.34 0.15
CA VAL A 64 -8.32 7.99 -1.16
C VAL A 64 -8.56 6.94 -2.25
N ASP A 65 -9.40 7.28 -3.23
CA ASP A 65 -9.54 6.56 -4.48
C ASP A 65 -8.24 6.64 -5.28
N CYS A 66 -7.58 5.51 -5.44
CA CYS A 66 -6.27 5.44 -6.08
C CYS A 66 -6.27 5.83 -7.57
N ARG A 67 -7.43 5.88 -8.23
CA ARG A 67 -7.56 6.29 -9.64
C ARG A 67 -7.30 7.78 -9.87
N PHE A 68 -7.40 8.59 -8.82
CA PHE A 68 -7.10 10.03 -8.89
C PHE A 68 -5.65 10.37 -8.55
N LEU A 69 -4.78 9.37 -8.37
CA LEU A 69 -3.35 9.61 -8.19
C LEU A 69 -2.70 9.90 -9.54
N ASP A 70 -1.97 11.02 -9.61
CA ASP A 70 -1.12 11.34 -10.75
C ASP A 70 0.22 10.59 -10.61
N PHE A 71 0.28 9.38 -11.17
CA PHE A 71 1.46 8.52 -11.06
C PHE A 71 2.68 9.13 -11.74
N GLU A 72 2.51 9.77 -12.90
CA GLU A 72 3.61 10.41 -13.63
C GLU A 72 4.20 11.57 -12.81
N ALA A 73 3.36 12.40 -12.20
CA ALA A 73 3.82 13.49 -11.34
C ALA A 73 4.45 12.98 -10.02
N LEU A 74 3.94 11.88 -9.45
CA LEU A 74 4.43 11.36 -8.16
C LEU A 74 5.67 10.46 -8.30
N LYS A 75 5.89 9.83 -9.47
CA LYS A 75 6.96 8.86 -9.70
C LYS A 75 8.36 9.37 -9.37
N PRO A 76 8.79 10.58 -9.80
CA PRO A 76 10.12 11.09 -9.45
C PRO A 76 10.35 11.19 -7.93
N PHE A 77 9.30 11.50 -7.16
CA PHE A 77 9.39 11.57 -5.70
C PHE A 77 9.46 10.18 -5.06
N VAL A 78 8.69 9.22 -5.57
CA VAL A 78 8.75 7.82 -5.12
C VAL A 78 10.14 7.25 -5.39
N GLU A 79 10.66 7.42 -6.60
CA GLU A 79 11.98 6.93 -6.99
C GLU A 79 13.11 7.62 -6.21
N ARG A 80 12.99 8.93 -5.95
CA ARG A 80 14.03 9.67 -5.22
C ARG A 80 14.07 9.32 -3.73
N PHE A 81 12.93 9.31 -3.05
CA PHE A 81 12.88 9.29 -1.58
C PHE A 81 12.40 7.97 -0.99
N PHE A 82 11.75 7.12 -1.79
CA PHE A 82 11.09 5.91 -1.31
C PHE A 82 11.52 4.66 -2.07
N THR A 83 12.60 4.71 -2.87
CA THR A 83 13.18 3.48 -3.43
C THR A 83 13.64 2.55 -2.31
N PRO A 84 13.24 1.27 -2.28
CA PRO A 84 13.66 0.33 -1.24
C PRO A 84 15.19 0.23 -1.12
N SER A 85 15.70 0.17 0.11
CA SER A 85 17.13 -0.04 0.37
C SER A 85 17.59 -1.47 0.00
N ASP A 86 18.90 -1.69 0.00
CA ASP A 86 19.47 -3.05 -0.14
C ASP A 86 19.00 -4.00 0.96
N GLU A 87 18.74 -3.49 2.17
CA GLU A 87 18.26 -4.30 3.29
C GLU A 87 16.83 -4.80 3.05
N VAL A 88 15.96 -3.91 2.57
CA VAL A 88 14.61 -4.28 2.14
C VAL A 88 14.65 -5.21 0.93
N CYS A 89 15.53 -4.95 -0.05
CA CYS A 89 15.68 -5.84 -1.20
C CYS A 89 16.20 -7.24 -0.82
N ARG A 90 16.95 -7.39 0.27
CA ARG A 90 17.31 -8.70 0.81
C ARG A 90 16.10 -9.38 1.47
N ALA A 91 15.33 -8.64 2.27
CA ALA A 91 14.11 -9.16 2.90
C ALA A 91 13.06 -9.60 1.86
N ILE A 92 12.88 -8.84 0.78
CA ILE A 92 12.04 -9.22 -0.38
C ILE A 92 12.51 -10.58 -0.93
N ARG A 93 13.80 -10.72 -1.25
CA ARG A 93 14.36 -11.99 -1.78
C ARG A 93 14.18 -13.17 -0.84
N LEU A 94 14.29 -12.96 0.46
CA LEU A 94 14.02 -13.99 1.47
C LEU A 94 12.56 -14.44 1.44
N LEU A 95 11.60 -13.51 1.36
CA LEU A 95 10.17 -13.83 1.25
C LEU A 95 9.85 -14.52 -0.08
N GLU A 96 10.41 -14.02 -1.20
CA GLU A 96 10.25 -14.62 -2.52
C GLU A 96 10.73 -16.09 -2.53
N GLY A 97 11.92 -16.35 -1.98
CA GLY A 97 12.46 -17.71 -1.86
C GLY A 97 11.66 -18.59 -0.91
N LYS A 98 11.25 -18.06 0.26
CA LYS A 98 10.50 -18.80 1.27
C LYS A 98 9.13 -19.29 0.76
N TYR A 99 8.42 -18.45 -0.01
CA TYR A 99 7.06 -18.73 -0.46
C TYR A 99 6.95 -19.11 -1.95
N GLY A 100 8.09 -19.20 -2.64
CA GLY A 100 8.14 -19.51 -4.06
C GLY A 100 7.43 -18.47 -4.92
N LEU A 101 7.72 -17.19 -4.71
CA LEU A 101 7.12 -16.05 -5.43
C LEU A 101 8.00 -15.68 -6.64
N THR A 102 7.93 -16.48 -7.69
CA THR A 102 8.80 -16.32 -8.88
C THR A 102 8.12 -15.65 -10.07
N ASP A 103 6.79 -15.69 -10.15
CA ASP A 103 6.01 -15.05 -11.21
C ASP A 103 4.88 -14.19 -10.63
N TYR A 104 5.11 -12.89 -10.54
CA TYR A 104 4.12 -11.92 -10.08
C TYR A 104 2.89 -11.81 -10.98
N GLY A 105 3.00 -12.20 -12.26
CA GLY A 105 1.90 -12.27 -13.21
C GLY A 105 0.84 -13.30 -12.84
N SER A 106 1.20 -14.29 -12.03
CA SER A 106 0.31 -15.33 -11.50
C SER A 106 -0.18 -15.06 -10.07
N LEU A 107 0.03 -13.86 -9.52
CA LEU A 107 -0.30 -13.56 -8.12
C LEU A 107 -1.44 -12.54 -7.99
N CYS A 108 -2.32 -12.78 -7.02
CA CYS A 108 -3.31 -11.82 -6.54
C CYS A 108 -3.03 -11.51 -5.06
N ALA A 109 -2.71 -10.25 -4.77
CA ALA A 109 -2.53 -9.78 -3.40
C ALA A 109 -3.86 -9.34 -2.79
N VAL A 110 -4.10 -9.68 -1.53
CA VAL A 110 -5.27 -9.26 -0.73
C VAL A 110 -4.75 -8.60 0.53
N TYR A 111 -5.03 -7.32 0.68
CA TYR A 111 -4.61 -6.52 1.83
C TYR A 111 -5.82 -5.99 2.60
N TYR A 112 -5.83 -6.24 3.90
CA TYR A 112 -6.85 -5.73 4.81
C TYR A 112 -6.21 -5.02 6.00
N ARG A 113 -6.61 -3.78 6.26
CA ARG A 113 -6.20 -3.01 7.45
C ARG A 113 -7.34 -2.99 8.46
N GLY A 114 -7.16 -3.60 9.63
CA GLY A 114 -8.26 -3.89 10.55
C GLY A 114 -8.14 -3.48 12.01
N THR A 115 -6.95 -3.27 12.59
CA THR A 115 -6.83 -3.11 14.05
C THR A 115 -7.13 -1.70 14.57
N ASP A 116 -6.12 -0.83 14.54
CA ASP A 116 -6.14 0.57 14.99
C ASP A 116 -7.17 1.44 14.25
N LYS A 117 -7.46 1.07 13.00
CA LYS A 117 -8.28 1.86 12.09
C LYS A 117 -9.79 1.80 12.36
N ARG A 118 -10.25 0.91 13.25
CA ARG A 118 -11.66 0.87 13.69
C ARG A 118 -12.13 2.19 14.32
N GLY A 119 -11.21 2.97 14.88
CA GLY A 119 -11.51 4.33 15.39
C GLY A 119 -11.55 5.41 14.30
N GLU A 120 -10.88 5.21 13.17
CA GLU A 120 -10.64 6.24 12.15
C GLU A 120 -11.58 6.15 10.95
N THR A 121 -11.99 4.95 10.55
CA THR A 121 -12.88 4.70 9.40
C THR A 121 -13.78 3.52 9.70
N GLU A 122 -14.99 3.51 9.15
CA GLU A 122 -15.81 2.30 9.18
C GLU A 122 -15.17 1.29 8.21
N LEU A 123 -14.83 0.11 8.73
CA LEU A 123 -14.12 -0.91 7.96
C LEU A 123 -15.09 -1.73 7.10
N PRO A 124 -14.66 -2.19 5.93
CA PRO A 124 -15.44 -3.19 5.18
C PRO A 124 -15.64 -4.44 6.04
N PRO A 125 -16.80 -5.12 5.92
CA PRO A 125 -16.92 -6.49 6.39
C PRO A 125 -15.82 -7.37 5.77
N PHE A 126 -15.21 -8.26 6.56
CA PHE A 126 -14.20 -9.20 6.06
C PHE A 126 -14.72 -9.99 4.86
N ARG A 127 -16.00 -10.38 4.95
CA ARG A 127 -16.71 -11.15 3.94
C ARG A 127 -16.67 -10.48 2.58
N ASP A 128 -16.91 -9.18 2.49
CA ASP A 128 -17.00 -8.48 1.20
C ASP A 128 -15.64 -8.52 0.48
N VAL A 129 -14.56 -8.29 1.24
CA VAL A 129 -13.19 -8.35 0.70
C VAL A 129 -12.81 -9.76 0.26
N LEU A 130 -13.15 -10.77 1.07
CA LEU A 130 -12.86 -12.17 0.78
C LEU A 130 -13.72 -12.73 -0.36
N GLU A 131 -14.98 -12.33 -0.47
CA GLU A 131 -15.85 -12.68 -1.59
C GLU A 131 -15.32 -12.09 -2.90
N LYS A 132 -14.84 -10.84 -2.89
CA LYS A 132 -14.19 -10.24 -4.07
C LYS A 132 -12.94 -11.00 -4.48
N ALA A 133 -12.09 -11.39 -3.52
CA ALA A 133 -10.93 -12.23 -3.81
C ALA A 133 -11.33 -13.61 -4.37
N ARG A 134 -12.41 -14.20 -3.84
CA ARG A 134 -12.94 -15.48 -4.33
C ARG A 134 -13.50 -15.38 -5.75
N GLU A 135 -14.17 -14.29 -6.11
CA GLU A 135 -14.63 -14.02 -7.47
C GLU A 135 -13.45 -14.02 -8.45
N ILE A 136 -12.35 -13.33 -8.09
CA ILE A 136 -11.11 -13.34 -8.89
C ILE A 136 -10.55 -14.75 -9.01
N ALA A 137 -10.52 -15.53 -7.91
CA ALA A 137 -10.03 -16.90 -7.92
C ALA A 137 -10.86 -17.80 -8.87
N GLN A 138 -12.18 -17.61 -8.90
CA GLN A 138 -13.09 -18.35 -9.79
C GLN A 138 -12.91 -17.98 -11.27
N GLN A 139 -12.61 -16.71 -11.57
CA GLN A 139 -12.39 -16.22 -12.92
C GLN A 139 -10.99 -16.52 -13.43
N SER A 140 -10.01 -16.63 -12.54
CA SER A 140 -8.60 -16.88 -12.85
C SER A 140 -8.01 -17.97 -11.93
N PRO A 141 -8.35 -19.25 -12.15
CA PRO A 141 -7.94 -20.35 -11.26
C PRO A 141 -6.42 -20.61 -11.21
N TRP A 142 -5.66 -20.04 -12.14
CA TRP A 142 -4.19 -20.11 -12.16
C TRP A 142 -3.52 -19.12 -11.21
N LEU A 143 -4.29 -18.20 -10.61
CA LEU A 143 -3.74 -17.23 -9.66
C LEU A 143 -3.49 -17.89 -8.30
N ARG A 144 -2.32 -17.63 -7.73
CA ARG A 144 -2.05 -17.86 -6.30
C ARG A 144 -2.34 -16.58 -5.52
N PHE A 145 -2.89 -16.73 -4.33
CA PHE A 145 -3.28 -15.60 -3.49
C PHE A 145 -2.22 -15.31 -2.42
N LEU A 146 -1.92 -14.04 -2.21
CA LEU A 146 -1.11 -13.56 -1.09
C LEU A 146 -2.02 -12.75 -0.16
N VAL A 147 -2.07 -13.10 1.12
CA VAL A 147 -2.91 -12.42 2.11
C VAL A 147 -2.05 -11.73 3.15
N GLN A 148 -2.32 -10.46 3.40
CA GLN A 148 -1.71 -9.70 4.49
C GLN A 148 -2.78 -8.88 5.22
N SER A 149 -2.74 -8.95 6.55
CA SER A 149 -3.55 -8.12 7.43
C SER A 149 -2.87 -7.99 8.78
N ASP A 150 -3.16 -6.90 9.49
CA ASP A 150 -2.86 -6.76 10.92
C ASP A 150 -3.97 -7.33 11.83
N ASP A 151 -5.11 -7.71 11.25
CA ASP A 151 -6.27 -8.29 11.94
C ASP A 151 -6.25 -9.82 11.84
N ALA A 152 -5.99 -10.49 12.97
CA ALA A 152 -5.95 -11.94 13.06
C ALA A 152 -7.29 -12.62 12.70
N GLY A 153 -8.42 -11.96 12.94
CA GLY A 153 -9.73 -12.48 12.56
C GLY A 153 -9.91 -12.49 11.05
N PHE A 154 -9.39 -11.47 10.35
CA PHE A 154 -9.38 -11.46 8.89
C PHE A 154 -8.49 -12.57 8.33
N LEU A 155 -7.31 -12.79 8.90
CA LEU A 155 -6.41 -13.87 8.47
C LEU A 155 -7.05 -15.24 8.64
N ALA A 156 -7.67 -15.52 9.79
CA ALA A 156 -8.39 -16.77 10.03
C ALA A 156 -9.56 -16.97 9.06
N ALA A 157 -10.30 -15.89 8.75
CA ALA A 157 -11.35 -15.94 7.73
C ALA A 157 -10.78 -16.20 6.33
N ALA A 158 -9.65 -15.59 5.98
CA ALA A 158 -8.98 -15.78 4.69
C ALA A 158 -8.53 -17.23 4.47
N GLU A 159 -8.01 -17.91 5.49
CA GLU A 159 -7.65 -19.34 5.43
C GLU A 159 -8.85 -20.23 5.07
N THR A 160 -10.07 -19.84 5.47
CA THR A 160 -11.29 -20.57 5.13
C THR A 160 -11.75 -20.27 3.70
N PHE A 161 -11.64 -19.01 3.25
CA PHE A 161 -12.13 -18.57 1.93
C PHE A 161 -11.15 -18.85 0.79
N LEU A 162 -9.85 -18.88 1.10
CA LEU A 162 -8.74 -19.02 0.17
C LEU A 162 -7.70 -20.01 0.77
N PRO A 163 -8.02 -21.31 0.83
CA PRO A 163 -7.21 -22.29 1.56
C PRO A 163 -5.79 -22.47 1.03
N ASP A 164 -5.56 -22.18 -0.25
CA ASP A 164 -4.24 -22.26 -0.90
C ASP A 164 -3.47 -20.93 -0.88
N ALA A 165 -4.00 -19.91 -0.18
CA ALA A 165 -3.34 -18.62 -0.09
C ALA A 165 -2.08 -18.67 0.77
N VAL A 166 -1.06 -17.93 0.37
CA VAL A 166 0.09 -17.63 1.19
C VAL A 166 -0.26 -16.47 2.10
N THR A 167 -0.36 -16.72 3.39
CA THR A 167 -0.57 -15.67 4.39
C THR A 167 0.77 -15.17 4.94
N PHE A 168 1.01 -13.86 4.84
CA PHE A 168 2.10 -13.22 5.56
C PHE A 168 1.69 -13.04 7.02
N THR A 169 1.90 -14.07 7.85
CA THR A 169 1.62 -14.01 9.29
C THR A 169 2.75 -13.36 10.07
N ASP A 170 2.35 -12.70 11.16
CA ASP A 170 3.25 -12.09 12.15
C ASP A 170 4.20 -13.07 12.84
N GLU A 171 4.01 -14.39 12.69
CA GLU A 171 4.96 -15.40 13.21
C GLU A 171 6.34 -15.31 12.52
N ASN A 172 6.45 -14.54 11.43
CA ASN A 172 7.72 -14.18 10.78
C ASN A 172 8.08 -12.68 10.89
N LEU A 173 7.22 -11.89 11.54
CA LEU A 173 7.38 -10.45 11.76
C LEU A 173 7.63 -10.25 13.27
N PRO A 174 8.88 -10.05 13.70
CA PRO A 174 9.19 -10.15 15.12
C PRO A 174 8.42 -9.07 15.91
N ARG A 175 7.58 -9.51 16.86
CA ARG A 175 6.75 -8.64 17.69
C ARG A 175 7.47 -8.27 18.98
N GLY A 176 7.43 -6.98 19.31
CA GLY A 176 7.99 -6.44 20.55
C GLY A 176 8.64 -5.09 20.32
N THR A 177 8.75 -4.29 21.37
CA THR A 177 9.38 -2.96 21.31
C THR A 177 10.83 -3.02 20.79
N ALA A 178 11.56 -4.10 21.09
CA ALA A 178 12.91 -4.36 20.59
C ALA A 178 12.99 -4.69 19.09
N GLN A 179 11.87 -5.00 18.44
CA GLN A 179 11.82 -5.54 17.07
C GLN A 179 11.03 -4.67 16.08
N ARG A 180 10.62 -3.47 16.52
CA ARG A 180 9.87 -2.48 15.74
C ARG A 180 10.48 -2.17 14.36
N PHE A 181 11.81 -2.06 14.29
CA PHE A 181 12.49 -1.85 13.01
C PHE A 181 12.32 -3.06 12.08
N GLN A 182 12.45 -4.26 12.61
CA GLN A 182 12.31 -5.49 11.83
C GLN A 182 10.87 -5.63 11.30
N HIS A 183 9.88 -5.25 12.10
CA HIS A 183 8.50 -5.16 11.65
C HIS A 183 8.35 -4.17 10.48
N ALA A 184 8.94 -2.96 10.54
CA ALA A 184 8.89 -2.01 9.43
C ALA A 184 9.60 -2.53 8.16
N LEU A 185 10.77 -3.16 8.32
CA LEU A 185 11.51 -3.76 7.21
C LEU A 185 10.65 -4.77 6.46
N TRP A 186 10.04 -5.69 7.20
CA TRP A 186 9.21 -6.72 6.60
C TRP A 186 7.88 -6.20 6.05
N LEU A 187 7.23 -5.25 6.75
CA LEU A 187 6.02 -4.60 6.25
C LEU A 187 6.29 -3.89 4.92
N LEU A 188 7.38 -3.14 4.82
CA LEU A 188 7.77 -2.50 3.57
C LEU A 188 8.08 -3.54 2.49
N SER A 189 8.72 -4.65 2.87
CA SER A 189 9.01 -5.75 1.94
C SER A 189 7.73 -6.39 1.38
N THR A 190 6.73 -6.66 2.23
CA THR A 190 5.45 -7.23 1.77
C THR A 190 4.67 -6.22 0.93
N VAL A 191 4.68 -4.93 1.28
CA VAL A 191 4.10 -3.86 0.44
C VAL A 191 4.68 -3.85 -0.97
N VAL A 192 6.00 -3.96 -1.10
CA VAL A 192 6.68 -3.99 -2.41
C VAL A 192 6.42 -5.29 -3.18
N ILE A 193 6.29 -6.43 -2.49
CA ILE A 193 5.91 -7.70 -3.12
C ILE A 193 4.47 -7.63 -3.64
N MET A 194 3.54 -7.13 -2.80
CA MET A 194 2.12 -7.02 -3.15
C MET A 194 1.89 -6.02 -4.29
N SER A 195 2.65 -4.92 -4.34
CA SER A 195 2.54 -3.94 -5.43
C SER A 195 2.92 -4.50 -6.80
N ARG A 196 3.73 -5.55 -6.86
CA ARG A 196 4.16 -6.22 -8.09
C ARG A 196 3.16 -7.25 -8.62
N CYS A 197 2.25 -7.74 -7.77
CA CYS A 197 1.30 -8.80 -8.13
C CYS A 197 0.37 -8.38 -9.27
N ARG A 198 -0.07 -9.30 -10.13
CA ARG A 198 -0.99 -8.99 -11.23
C ARG A 198 -2.27 -8.31 -10.76
N TYR A 199 -2.85 -8.79 -9.66
CA TYR A 199 -4.03 -8.17 -9.06
C TYR A 199 -3.76 -7.75 -7.61
N LEU A 200 -4.44 -6.70 -7.18
CA LEU A 200 -4.40 -6.19 -5.81
C LEU A 200 -5.82 -5.87 -5.33
N VAL A 201 -6.33 -6.66 -4.39
CA VAL A 201 -7.55 -6.37 -3.65
C VAL A 201 -7.17 -5.65 -2.36
N CYS A 202 -7.64 -4.42 -2.14
CA CYS A 202 -7.26 -3.66 -0.95
C CYS A 202 -8.38 -2.77 -0.42
N THR A 203 -8.27 -2.37 0.84
CA THR A 203 -9.12 -1.33 1.42
C THR A 203 -8.48 0.05 1.28
N SER A 204 -9.20 1.12 1.61
CA SER A 204 -8.61 2.46 1.64
C SER A 204 -7.68 2.66 2.84
N SER A 205 -6.36 2.67 2.61
CA SER A 205 -5.35 2.88 3.66
C SER A 205 -4.07 3.51 3.11
N ASN A 206 -3.25 4.09 4.00
CA ASN A 206 -1.93 4.61 3.61
C ASN A 206 -1.06 3.50 3.00
N VAL A 207 -1.12 2.29 3.55
CA VAL A 207 -0.39 1.12 3.02
C VAL A 207 -0.89 0.77 1.63
N SER A 208 -2.21 0.82 1.40
CA SER A 208 -2.82 0.60 0.10
C SER A 208 -2.36 1.62 -0.94
N ILE A 209 -2.33 2.90 -0.57
CA ILE A 209 -1.79 3.96 -1.43
C ILE A 209 -0.33 3.67 -1.79
N TRP A 210 0.50 3.30 -0.81
CA TRP A 210 1.90 2.96 -1.07
C TRP A 210 2.05 1.76 -2.01
N MET A 211 1.22 0.72 -1.89
CA MET A 211 1.23 -0.39 -2.84
C MET A 211 0.94 0.09 -4.26
N VAL A 212 -0.07 0.93 -4.46
CA VAL A 212 -0.41 1.46 -5.79
C VAL A 212 0.66 2.43 -6.31
N LEU A 213 1.30 3.22 -5.44
CA LEU A 213 2.41 4.11 -5.84
C LEU A 213 3.66 3.34 -6.28
N TYR A 214 4.03 2.26 -5.59
CA TYR A 214 5.12 1.40 -6.02
C TYR A 214 4.82 0.68 -7.34
N ARG A 215 3.54 0.42 -7.61
CA ARG A 215 3.06 -0.14 -8.88
C ARG A 215 3.12 0.88 -10.01
N GLY A 216 2.81 2.14 -9.72
CA GLY A 216 2.83 3.26 -10.68
C GLY A 216 1.62 3.30 -11.61
N HIS A 217 0.58 2.52 -11.35
CA HIS A 217 -0.68 2.50 -12.11
C HIS A 217 -1.78 1.83 -11.28
N THR A 218 -3.04 1.89 -11.75
CA THR A 218 -4.16 1.18 -11.11
C THR A 218 -4.56 -0.12 -11.81
N SER A 219 -4.00 -0.46 -12.97
CA SER A 219 -4.31 -1.74 -13.65
C SER A 219 -4.21 -2.95 -12.71
N GLY A 220 -5.28 -3.76 -12.66
CA GLY A 220 -5.44 -4.91 -11.76
C GLY A 220 -5.75 -4.58 -10.30
N VAL A 221 -5.95 -3.32 -9.93
CA VAL A 221 -6.32 -2.90 -8.58
C VAL A 221 -7.84 -2.94 -8.42
N VAL A 222 -8.30 -3.57 -7.33
CA VAL A 222 -9.68 -3.62 -6.89
C VAL A 222 -9.71 -3.05 -5.47
N GLN A 223 -10.10 -1.79 -5.35
CA GLN A 223 -10.09 -1.09 -4.08
C GLN A 223 -11.51 -0.97 -3.51
N TYR A 224 -11.68 -1.28 -2.24
CA TYR A 224 -12.90 -1.00 -1.50
C TYR A 224 -12.85 0.43 -0.95
N LEU A 225 -13.89 1.21 -1.26
CA LEU A 225 -14.08 2.55 -0.72
C LEU A 225 -15.40 2.62 0.04
N LYS A 226 -15.32 3.20 1.25
CA LYS A 226 -16.48 3.59 2.03
C LYS A 226 -16.52 5.10 2.13
N GLN A 227 -17.49 5.75 1.48
CA GLN A 227 -17.67 7.18 1.65
C GLN A 227 -18.17 7.45 3.09
N ARG A 228 -17.37 8.16 3.89
CA ARG A 228 -17.90 8.76 5.13
C ARG A 228 -18.75 9.96 4.75
N ARG A 229 -20.02 10.00 5.19
CA ARG A 229 -20.79 11.25 5.24
C ARG A 229 -20.02 12.30 6.03
N ARG A 230 -19.34 13.23 5.34
CA ARG A 230 -18.96 14.51 5.94
C ARG A 230 -20.18 15.41 5.89
N VAL A 231 -20.95 15.48 6.98
CA VAL A 231 -21.84 16.62 7.19
C VAL A 231 -20.96 17.84 7.48
N ARG A 232 -20.46 18.50 6.44
CA ARG A 232 -20.08 19.91 6.47
C ARG A 232 -20.45 20.55 5.13
N ARG A 233 -21.43 21.46 5.19
CA ARG A 233 -21.75 22.40 4.12
C ARG A 233 -20.49 23.12 3.65
N SER A 234 -20.19 23.02 2.36
CA SER A 234 -19.85 24.10 1.42
C SER A 234 -18.75 23.71 0.41
N THR A 235 -19.10 23.92 -0.86
CA THR A 235 -18.26 24.11 -2.04
C THR A 235 -17.32 22.97 -2.46
N MET A 236 -17.90 21.88 -2.95
CA MET A 236 -17.32 21.10 -4.05
C MET A 236 -18.44 20.82 -5.07
N PRO A 237 -18.14 20.68 -6.37
CA PRO A 237 -19.14 20.36 -7.39
C PRO A 237 -19.85 19.04 -7.02
N GLU A 238 -21.15 18.99 -7.26
CA GLU A 238 -22.02 17.87 -6.90
C GLU A 238 -21.49 16.54 -7.47
N ASP A 239 -21.04 15.66 -6.57
CA ASP A 239 -20.74 14.25 -6.86
C ASP A 239 -22.10 13.55 -7.11
N PRO A 240 -22.34 12.94 -8.29
CA PRO A 240 -23.62 12.31 -8.59
C PRO A 240 -23.80 11.12 -7.65
N GLY A 241 -24.81 11.23 -6.79
CA GLY A 241 -25.01 10.37 -5.64
C GLY A 241 -24.98 8.88 -5.92
N ASP A 242 -24.21 8.18 -5.10
CA ASP A 242 -24.59 6.88 -4.55
C ASP A 242 -24.02 6.76 -3.14
N ASP A 243 -24.91 6.71 -2.14
CA ASP A 243 -24.61 6.71 -0.68
C ASP A 243 -24.15 5.31 -0.19
N GLY A 244 -23.49 4.53 -1.07
CA GLY A 244 -23.21 3.10 -0.89
C GLY A 244 -21.73 2.75 -0.68
N ASP A 245 -21.49 1.61 -0.07
CA ASP A 245 -20.20 0.91 -0.13
C ASP A 245 -19.96 0.44 -1.57
N TYR A 246 -18.81 0.79 -2.18
CA TYR A 246 -18.55 0.41 -3.57
C TYR A 246 -17.10 -0.05 -3.82
N TRP A 247 -17.00 -0.93 -4.83
CA TRP A 247 -15.74 -1.42 -5.37
C TRP A 247 -15.34 -0.54 -6.55
N ILE A 248 -14.10 -0.09 -6.56
CA ILE A 248 -13.50 0.54 -7.73
C ILE A 248 -12.51 -0.42 -8.38
N HIS A 249 -12.53 -0.41 -9.71
CA HIS A 249 -11.65 -1.18 -10.56
C HIS A 249 -10.71 -0.20 -11.26
N GLY A 250 -9.42 -0.52 -11.30
CA GLY A 250 -8.45 0.23 -12.09
C GLY A 250 -8.60 0.01 -13.60
N GLU A 251 -7.70 0.62 -14.37
CA GLU A 251 -7.81 0.78 -15.84
C GLU A 251 -7.92 -0.53 -16.66
N ASP A 252 -7.46 -1.66 -16.11
CA ASP A 252 -7.67 -2.98 -16.72
C ASP A 252 -8.63 -3.80 -15.85
N GLU A 253 -9.84 -4.03 -16.35
CA GLU A 253 -10.79 -4.95 -15.73
C GLU A 253 -10.22 -6.38 -15.70
N ILE A 254 -10.62 -7.15 -14.69
CA ILE A 254 -10.37 -8.59 -14.65
C ILE A 254 -10.98 -9.16 -15.93
N PRO A 255 -10.20 -9.78 -16.84
CA PRO A 255 -10.74 -10.26 -18.09
C PRO A 255 -11.89 -11.22 -17.82
N ALA A 256 -13.10 -10.83 -18.18
CA ALA A 256 -14.23 -11.75 -18.25
C ALA A 256 -13.82 -12.91 -19.18
N LYS A 257 -14.20 -14.14 -18.80
CA LYS A 257 -13.91 -15.38 -19.53
C LYS A 257 -13.90 -15.13 -21.05
N ARG A 258 -12.75 -15.35 -21.71
CA ARG A 258 -12.80 -15.74 -23.12
C ARG A 258 -13.50 -17.09 -23.16
N GLN A 259 -14.73 -17.09 -23.66
CA GLN A 259 -15.50 -18.29 -23.98
C GLN A 259 -14.78 -19.13 -25.03
#